data_AF-A0AAV0GZC3-F1
#
_entry.id   AF-A0AAV0GZC3-F1
#
_cell.length_a   1.000
_cell.length_b   1.000
_cell.length_c   1.000
_cell.angle_alpha   90.00
_cell.angle_beta   90.00
_cell.angle_gamma   90.00
#
_symmetry.space_group_name_H-M   'P 1'
#
loop_
_entity.id
_entity.type
_entity.pdbx_description
1 polymer ?
#
loop_
_entity_poly.entity_id
_entity_poly.type
_entity_poly.pdbx_seq_one_letter_code
_entity_poly.pdbx_strand_id
1 'polypeptide(L)'
;VETRFNRPSRNDDSIIPENETQEEVPTIFPKIGRSFGHEEVVSLGNDVLDKAHHYVLTNCSDVDPFIEQHLSLLKSQYPRKSPHAIQVLHNS
;
A
#
# COMPACT_ATOMS: atom_id res chain seq x y z
N VAL A 1 36.07 -34.21 -21.41
CA VAL A 1 35.67 -34.30 -19.99
C VAL A 1 35.28 -32.89 -19.56
N GLU A 2 33.98 -32.58 -19.56
CA GLU A 2 33.50 -31.27 -19.11
C GLU A 2 33.26 -31.31 -17.58
N THR A 3 33.86 -30.37 -16.86
CA THR A 3 33.80 -30.31 -15.39
C THR A 3 32.57 -29.54 -14.92
N ARG A 4 31.95 -30.01 -13.83
CA ARG A 4 30.73 -29.48 -13.20
C ARG A 4 30.91 -28.10 -12.52
N PHE A 5 31.85 -27.29 -12.98
CA PHE A 5 32.20 -26.01 -12.33
C PHE A 5 31.59 -24.78 -13.01
N ASN A 6 30.99 -24.91 -14.19
CA ASN A 6 30.47 -23.75 -14.95
C ASN A 6 28.93 -23.70 -15.04
N ARG A 7 28.23 -24.40 -14.14
CA ARG A 7 26.77 -24.29 -14.06
C ARG A 7 26.41 -23.18 -13.07
N PRO A 8 25.78 -22.07 -13.50
CA PRO A 8 25.21 -21.13 -12.55
C PRO A 8 24.21 -21.86 -11.65
N SER A 9 24.21 -21.54 -10.36
CA SER A 9 23.28 -22.12 -9.40
C SER A 9 21.85 -21.85 -9.87
N ARG A 10 20.99 -22.89 -9.84
CA ARG A 10 19.57 -22.77 -10.20
C ARG A 10 18.76 -21.83 -9.28
N ASN A 11 19.38 -21.35 -8.21
CA ASN A 11 18.81 -20.41 -7.26
C ASN A 11 19.85 -19.29 -7.05
N ASP A 12 20.10 -18.52 -8.09
CA ASP A 12 20.83 -17.26 -7.99
C ASP A 12 19.76 -16.15 -7.87
N ASP A 13 19.55 -15.66 -6.65
CA ASP A 13 18.61 -14.58 -6.33
C ASP A 13 19.10 -13.20 -6.84
N SER A 14 20.14 -13.15 -7.67
CA SER A 14 20.74 -11.90 -8.17
C SER A 14 20.01 -11.25 -9.35
N ILE A 15 18.80 -11.70 -9.71
CA ILE A 15 17.98 -11.03 -10.72
C ILE A 15 16.67 -10.60 -10.07
N ILE A 16 16.72 -9.45 -9.41
CA ILE A 16 15.57 -8.55 -9.36
C ILE A 16 15.62 -7.81 -10.71
N PRO A 17 14.70 -8.03 -11.65
CA PRO A 17 14.63 -7.21 -12.85
C PRO A 17 14.29 -5.78 -12.40
N GLU A 18 15.30 -4.92 -12.54
CA GLU A 18 15.37 -3.49 -12.24
C GLU A 18 14.39 -2.60 -13.05
N ASN A 19 13.33 -3.18 -13.61
CA ASN A 19 12.33 -2.51 -14.46
C ASN A 19 10.88 -2.59 -13.97
N GLU A 20 10.61 -3.23 -12.83
CA GLU A 20 9.33 -3.00 -12.16
C GLU A 20 9.52 -1.84 -11.22
N THR A 21 8.99 -0.69 -11.62
CA THR A 21 8.89 0.52 -10.82
C THR A 21 8.42 0.08 -9.44
N GLN A 22 9.32 0.10 -8.46
CA GLN A 22 8.93 0.08 -7.06
C GLN A 22 8.17 1.37 -6.85
N GLU A 23 6.89 1.41 -7.23
CA GLU A 23 5.95 2.22 -6.51
C GLU A 23 6.16 1.79 -5.06
N GLU A 24 6.71 2.70 -4.26
CA GLU A 24 6.97 2.49 -2.85
C GLU A 24 5.62 2.20 -2.20
N VAL A 25 5.20 0.94 -2.25
CA VAL A 25 4.00 0.47 -1.58
C VAL A 25 4.29 0.76 -0.12
N PRO A 26 3.52 1.65 0.52
CA PRO A 26 3.81 2.05 1.88
C PRO A 26 3.92 0.78 2.74
N THR A 27 4.89 0.73 3.66
CA THR A 27 5.19 -0.46 4.47
C THR A 27 3.97 -1.06 5.18
N ILE A 28 2.88 -0.29 5.31
CA ILE A 28 1.58 -0.73 5.83
C ILE A 28 0.92 -1.84 4.99
N PHE A 29 1.25 -1.95 3.70
CA PHE A 29 0.81 -3.04 2.83
C PHE A 29 2.03 -3.85 2.36
N PRO A 30 2.67 -4.60 3.25
CA PRO A 30 3.78 -5.45 2.85
C PRO A 30 3.24 -6.46 1.83
N LYS A 31 3.94 -6.60 0.70
CA LYS A 31 3.70 -7.72 -0.22
C LYS A 31 4.13 -9.00 0.49
N ILE A 32 3.22 -9.62 1.25
CA ILE A 32 3.50 -10.86 1.99
C ILE A 32 3.46 -12.01 0.99
N GLY A 33 4.65 -12.53 0.65
CA GLY A 33 4.84 -13.72 -0.18
C GLY A 33 5.24 -13.42 -1.62
N ARG A 34 5.93 -14.38 -2.24
CA ARG A 34 6.07 -14.48 -3.70
C ARG A 34 4.94 -15.40 -4.18
N SER A 35 4.06 -14.91 -5.06
CA SER A 35 3.08 -15.77 -5.74
C SER A 35 3.84 -16.79 -6.60
N PHE A 36 3.92 -18.03 -6.13
CA PHE A 36 4.40 -19.14 -6.96
C PHE A 36 3.18 -19.76 -7.66
N GLY A 37 2.93 -19.37 -8.90
CA GLY A 37 1.80 -19.90 -9.70
C GLY A 37 1.15 -18.86 -10.60
N HIS A 38 -0.08 -19.14 -11.05
CA HIS A 38 -0.91 -18.19 -11.79
C HIS A 38 -1.44 -17.11 -10.83
N GLU A 39 -1.13 -15.85 -11.11
CA GLU A 39 -1.69 -14.70 -10.43
C GLU A 39 -2.96 -14.24 -11.18
N GLU A 40 -4.08 -14.16 -10.48
CA GLU A 40 -5.32 -13.63 -11.02
C GLU A 40 -5.57 -12.25 -10.40
N VAL A 41 -5.53 -11.21 -11.23
CA VAL A 41 -5.87 -9.85 -10.82
C VAL A 41 -7.38 -9.74 -10.76
N VAL A 42 -7.95 -9.73 -9.56
CA VAL A 42 -9.38 -9.54 -9.34
C VAL A 42 -9.67 -8.04 -9.23
N SER A 43 -10.55 -7.54 -10.08
CA SER A 43 -11.10 -6.19 -9.95
C SER A 43 -12.25 -6.21 -8.94
N LEU A 44 -12.18 -5.36 -7.92
CA LEU A 44 -13.29 -5.15 -7.00
C LEU A 44 -14.30 -4.19 -7.62
N GLY A 45 -15.59 -4.49 -7.50
CA GLY A 45 -16.64 -3.52 -7.79
C GLY A 45 -16.51 -2.29 -6.89
N ASN A 46 -16.95 -1.13 -7.37
CA ASN A 46 -16.82 0.14 -6.63
C ASN A 46 -17.44 0.05 -5.22
N ASP A 47 -18.57 -0.64 -5.07
CA ASP A 47 -19.25 -0.84 -3.79
C ASP A 47 -18.45 -1.70 -2.80
N VAL A 48 -17.71 -2.68 -3.32
CA VAL A 48 -16.81 -3.54 -2.53
C VAL A 48 -15.54 -2.77 -2.19
N LEU A 49 -15.05 -1.97 -3.12
CA LEU A 49 -13.87 -1.13 -2.93
C LEU A 49 -14.11 -0.09 -1.83
N ASP A 50 -15.26 0.60 -1.83
CA ASP A 50 -15.64 1.56 -0.78
C ASP A 50 -15.69 0.90 0.60
N LYS A 51 -16.24 -0.32 0.69
CA LYS A 51 -16.25 -1.11 1.93
C LYS A 51 -14.85 -1.50 2.38
N ALA A 52 -13.99 -1.90 1.45
CA ALA A 52 -12.61 -2.25 1.74
C ALA A 52 -11.83 -1.03 2.27
N HIS A 53 -11.99 0.13 1.63
CA HIS A 53 -11.40 1.39 2.11
C HIS A 53 -11.87 1.74 3.52
N HIS A 54 -13.19 1.72 3.76
CA HIS A 54 -13.74 2.00 5.09
C HIS A 54 -13.22 1.01 6.14
N TYR A 55 -13.12 -0.27 5.79
CA TYR A 55 -12.60 -1.29 6.70
C TYR A 55 -11.16 -0.99 7.12
N VAL A 56 -10.28 -0.67 6.16
CA VAL A 56 -8.89 -0.30 6.44
C VAL A 56 -8.83 0.94 7.33
N LEU A 57 -9.56 2.01 6.99
CA LEU A 57 -9.55 3.26 7.75
C LEU A 57 -10.09 3.13 9.19
N THR A 58 -10.89 2.11 9.47
CA THR A 58 -11.51 1.90 10.80
C THR A 58 -10.86 0.82 11.64
N ASN A 59 -10.15 -0.14 11.03
CA ASN A 59 -9.60 -1.31 11.73
C ASN A 59 -8.07 -1.38 11.70
N CYS A 60 -7.39 -0.47 11.02
CA CYS A 60 -5.93 -0.46 10.89
C CYS A 60 -5.34 0.74 11.64
N SER A 61 -4.64 0.49 12.75
CA SER A 61 -3.94 1.56 13.49
C SER A 61 -2.76 2.15 12.71
N ASP A 62 -2.22 1.43 11.73
CA ASP A 62 -1.10 1.92 10.92
C ASP A 62 -1.51 3.11 10.04
N VAL A 63 -2.82 3.33 9.84
CA VAL A 63 -3.33 4.50 9.11
C VAL A 63 -3.53 5.74 9.99
N ASP A 64 -3.49 5.61 11.32
CA ASP A 64 -3.71 6.72 12.27
C ASP A 64 -2.79 7.93 12.01
N PRO A 65 -1.48 7.76 11.73
CA PRO A 65 -0.60 8.90 11.44
C PRO A 65 -1.06 9.71 10.22
N PHE A 66 -1.64 9.04 9.23
CA PHE A 66 -2.14 9.68 8.01
C PHE A 66 -3.45 10.42 8.27
N ILE A 67 -4.33 9.86 9.10
CA ILE A 67 -5.56 10.50 9.57
C ILE A 67 -5.23 11.80 10.32
N GLU A 68 -4.29 11.74 11.27
CA GLU A 68 -3.84 12.90 12.04
C GLU A 68 -3.14 13.97 11.18
N GLN A 69 -2.31 13.54 10.24
CA GLN A 69 -1.66 14.43 9.28
C GLN A 69 -2.72 15.18 8.46
N HIS A 70 -3.73 14.47 7.95
CA HIS A 70 -4.80 15.09 7.17
C HIS A 70 -5.60 16.11 8.00
N LEU A 71 -5.97 15.75 9.24
CA LEU A 71 -6.63 16.69 10.16
C LEU A 71 -5.78 17.93 10.44
N SER A 72 -4.47 17.75 10.60
CA SER A 72 -3.53 18.86 10.84
C SER A 72 -3.44 19.80 9.62
N LEU A 73 -3.40 19.22 8.41
CA LEU A 73 -3.45 19.98 7.16
C LEU A 73 -4.75 20.79 7.05
N LEU A 74 -5.91 20.20 7.36
CA LEU A 74 -7.20 20.90 7.32
C LEU A 74 -7.27 22.04 8.34
N LYS A 75 -6.77 21.84 9.57
CA LYS A 75 -6.70 22.90 10.59
C LYS A 75 -5.80 24.06 10.15
N SER A 76 -4.67 23.75 9.51
CA SER A 76 -3.75 24.76 8.96
C SER A 76 -4.37 25.53 7.79
N GLN A 77 -5.05 24.82 6.89
CA GLN A 77 -5.69 25.41 5.72
C GLN A 77 -6.91 26.28 6.09
N TYR A 78 -7.64 25.90 7.14
CA TYR A 78 -8.87 26.55 7.55
C TYR A 78 -8.87 26.96 9.04
N PRO A 79 -8.00 27.90 9.45
CA PRO A 79 -7.79 28.25 10.86
C PRO A 79 -9.02 28.87 11.55
N ARG A 80 -10.00 29.35 10.76
CA ARG A 80 -11.23 29.98 11.26
C ARG A 80 -12.45 29.04 11.24
N LYS A 81 -12.33 27.83 10.69
CA LYS A 81 -13.45 26.88 10.70
C LYS A 81 -13.59 26.25 12.09
N SER A 82 -14.84 25.98 12.47
CA SER A 82 -15.11 25.27 13.72
C SER A 82 -14.55 23.85 13.67
N PRO A 83 -14.23 23.23 14.81
CA PRO A 83 -13.78 21.84 14.85
C PRO A 83 -14.75 20.88 14.16
N HIS A 84 -16.05 21.09 14.30
CA HIS A 84 -17.07 20.28 13.63
C HIS A 84 -17.01 20.44 12.10
N ALA A 85 -16.82 21.65 11.58
CA ALA A 85 -16.68 21.88 10.15
C ALA A 85 -15.40 21.24 9.59
N ILE A 86 -14.31 21.22 10.36
CA ILE A 86 -13.09 20.49 9.99
C ILE A 86 -13.35 18.98 9.94
N GLN A 87 -14.08 18.43 10.91
CA GLN A 87 -14.42 17.00 10.94
C GLN A 87 -15.30 16.60 9.75
N VAL A 88 -16.26 17.44 9.36
CA VAL A 88 -17.08 17.20 8.17
C VAL A 88 -16.22 17.16 6.91
N LEU A 89 -15.26 18.08 6.77
CA LEU A 89 -14.33 18.10 5.63
C LEU A 89 -13.38 16.90 5.64
N HIS A 90 -13.01 16.39 6.81
CA HIS A 90 -12.17 15.21 6.94
C HIS A 90 -12.92 13.93 6.51
N ASN A 91 -14.24 13.89 6.70
CA ASN A 91 -15.08 12.74 6.40
C ASN A 91 -15.81 12.84 5.04
N SER A 92 -15.60 13.90 4.26
CA SER A 92 -16.26 14.14 2.96
C SER A 92 -15.44 13.63 1.80
#